data_AF-A0A0K8Q874-F1
#
_entry.id   AF-A0A0K8Q874-F1
#
_cell.length_a   1.000
_cell.length_b   1.000
_cell.length_c   1.000
_cell.angle_alpha   90.00
_cell.angle_beta   90.00
_cell.angle_gamma   90.00
#
_symmetry.space_group_name_H-M   'P 1'
#
loop_
_entity.id
_entity.type
_entity.pdbx_description
1 polymer ?
#
loop_
_entity_poly.entity_id
_entity_poly.type
_entity_poly.pdbx_seq_one_letter_code
_entity_poly.pdbx_strand_id
1 'polypeptide(L)'
;MATETVAKPRTSMRVGVQKFGTFLSGMIMPNIGAFIAWGIITAFFIPAGFTPNTELAKLVGPMITFLLPLLIGYTGGRMVYGVRGGVVGAAATMGVIVGTDIPMFIGAMIMGPLTAWVMKHLESLWENKVKPGFEMLIDNFTAGIVAAVMGIVGMLVIGPVVKAFSNGASAVVEFLVHNGLLPLTSIFIEPAKVLFLNNAVNHGILTPLGTEQALSQGKSILFLLEANPVREWASSWPT
;
A
#
# COMPACT_ATOMS: atom_id res chain seq x y z
N MET A 1 32.27 15.39 41.84
CA MET A 1 31.72 14.32 40.97
C MET A 1 30.42 14.84 40.40
N ALA A 2 30.42 15.25 39.13
CA ALA A 2 29.19 15.66 38.43
C ALA A 2 28.59 14.43 37.78
N THR A 3 27.38 14.06 38.19
CA THR A 3 26.63 12.94 37.63
C THR A 3 26.01 13.39 36.31
N GLU A 4 26.57 12.95 35.18
CA GLU A 4 25.96 13.14 33.88
C GLU A 4 24.69 12.27 33.78
N THR A 5 23.53 12.94 33.73
CA THR A 5 22.26 12.30 33.39
C THR A 5 22.29 11.88 31.92
N VAL A 6 22.49 10.58 31.68
CA VAL A 6 22.42 9.97 30.34
C VAL A 6 21.02 10.19 29.75
N ALA A 7 20.90 11.06 28.76
CA ALA A 7 19.66 11.28 28.03
C ALA A 7 19.26 10.00 27.28
N LYS A 8 18.02 9.53 27.51
CA LYS A 8 17.44 8.33 26.88
C LYS A 8 17.51 8.46 25.35
N PRO A 9 18.03 7.47 24.61
CA PRO A 9 18.40 7.67 23.22
C PRO A 9 17.17 7.77 22.31
N ARG A 10 17.18 8.75 21.40
CA ARG A 10 16.14 9.08 20.41
C ARG A 10 15.87 7.97 19.37
N THR A 11 16.39 6.77 19.57
CA THR A 11 16.32 5.61 18.67
C THR A 11 14.93 5.00 18.57
N SER A 12 14.11 5.08 19.64
CA SER A 12 12.83 4.36 19.71
C SER A 12 11.79 4.83 18.68
N MET A 13 11.64 6.15 18.49
CA MET A 13 10.65 6.71 17.56
C MET A 13 11.05 6.48 16.09
N ARG A 14 12.35 6.62 15.76
CA ARG A 14 12.87 6.35 14.41
C ARG A 14 12.67 4.90 13.99
N VAL A 15 12.89 3.95 14.90
CA VAL A 15 12.68 2.52 14.65
C VAL A 15 11.20 2.20 14.43
N GLY A 16 10.29 2.85 15.16
CA GLY A 16 8.84 2.70 14.95
C GLY A 16 8.39 3.16 13.57
N VAL A 17 8.81 4.36 13.16
CA VAL A 17 8.52 4.91 11.82
C VAL A 17 9.07 4.00 10.71
N GLN A 18 10.29 3.49 10.89
CA GLN A 18 10.90 2.58 9.92
C GLN A 18 10.11 1.27 9.80
N LYS A 19 9.73 0.64 10.92
CA LYS A 19 8.93 -0.60 10.91
C LYS A 19 7.57 -0.39 10.25
N PHE A 20 6.92 0.74 10.52
CA PHE A 20 5.64 1.09 9.88
C PHE A 20 5.79 1.26 8.37
N GLY A 21 6.81 2.00 7.92
CA GLY A 21 7.11 2.17 6.50
C GLY A 21 7.43 0.84 5.80
N THR A 22 8.23 -0.03 6.43
CA THR A 22 8.53 -1.38 5.92
C THR A 22 7.27 -2.23 5.81
N PHE A 23 6.38 -2.16 6.81
CA PHE A 23 5.10 -2.88 6.77
C PHE A 23 4.23 -2.41 5.60
N LEU A 24 4.03 -1.10 5.44
CA LEU A 24 3.25 -0.55 4.35
C LEU A 24 3.84 -0.88 2.97
N SER A 25 5.16 -0.77 2.82
CA SER A 25 5.87 -1.17 1.60
C SER A 25 5.67 -2.65 1.29
N GLY A 26 5.72 -3.51 2.33
CA GLY A 26 5.47 -4.95 2.23
C GLY A 26 4.07 -5.31 1.75
N MET A 27 3.09 -4.41 1.85
CA MET A 27 1.74 -4.62 1.31
C MET A 27 1.63 -4.33 -0.19
N ILE A 28 2.54 -3.52 -0.73
CA ILE A 28 2.49 -3.05 -2.12
C ILE A 28 3.46 -3.83 -2.99
N MET A 29 4.67 -4.07 -2.48
CA MET A 29 5.78 -4.63 -3.25
C MET A 29 5.45 -6.00 -3.88
N PRO A 30 4.81 -6.96 -3.18
CA PRO A 30 4.40 -8.24 -3.79
C PRO A 30 3.38 -8.08 -4.92
N ASN A 31 2.72 -6.92 -5.01
CA ASN A 31 1.66 -6.63 -5.97
C ASN A 31 2.15 -5.78 -7.15
N ILE A 32 3.45 -5.44 -7.23
CA ILE A 32 4.03 -4.58 -8.29
C ILE A 32 3.67 -5.08 -9.70
N GLY A 33 3.65 -6.40 -9.93
CA GLY A 33 3.27 -6.96 -11.23
C GLY A 33 1.88 -6.52 -11.70
N ALA A 34 0.91 -6.40 -10.77
CA ALA A 34 -0.43 -5.91 -11.09
C ALA A 34 -0.43 -4.41 -11.38
N PHE A 35 0.38 -3.61 -10.68
CA PHE A 35 0.56 -2.18 -10.98
C PHE A 35 1.20 -1.97 -12.35
N ILE A 36 2.20 -2.77 -12.72
CA ILE A 36 2.84 -2.73 -14.04
C ILE A 36 1.82 -3.09 -15.12
N ALA A 37 1.06 -4.17 -14.93
CA ALA A 37 0.02 -4.58 -15.89
C ALA A 37 -1.02 -3.46 -16.11
N TRP A 38 -1.50 -2.86 -15.03
CA TRP A 38 -2.39 -1.70 -15.09
C TRP A 38 -1.74 -0.52 -15.82
N GLY A 39 -0.47 -0.22 -15.54
CA GLY A 39 0.29 0.85 -16.19
C GLY A 39 0.46 0.63 -17.69
N ILE A 40 0.76 -0.59 -18.13
CA ILE A 40 0.86 -0.95 -19.56
C ILE A 40 -0.49 -0.77 -20.24
N ILE A 41 -1.57 -1.33 -19.67
CA ILE A 41 -2.92 -1.20 -20.25
C ILE A 41 -3.30 0.28 -20.36
N THR A 42 -2.98 1.07 -19.33
CA THR A 42 -3.24 2.52 -19.32
C THR A 42 -2.43 3.24 -20.39
N ALA A 43 -1.13 2.96 -20.50
CA ALA A 43 -0.26 3.61 -21.48
C ALA A 43 -0.64 3.31 -22.94
N PHE A 44 -1.19 2.13 -23.21
CA PHE A 44 -1.55 1.74 -24.57
C PHE A 44 -2.98 2.14 -24.95
N PHE A 45 -3.97 1.84 -24.12
CA PHE A 45 -5.36 1.75 -24.60
C PHE A 45 -6.25 2.94 -24.25
N ILE A 46 -5.86 3.82 -23.31
CA ILE A 46 -6.64 5.04 -23.03
C ILE A 46 -6.65 5.97 -24.25
N PRO A 47 -7.55 6.98 -24.31
CA PRO A 47 -7.60 7.93 -25.43
C PRO A 47 -6.27 8.63 -25.74
N ALA A 48 -5.46 8.90 -24.70
CA ALA A 48 -4.13 9.50 -24.82
C ALA A 48 -2.98 8.48 -24.95
N GLY A 49 -3.30 7.19 -25.08
CA GLY A 49 -2.32 6.11 -25.13
C GLY A 49 -1.70 5.90 -26.51
N PHE A 50 -0.70 5.02 -26.60
CA PHE A 50 -0.01 4.70 -27.86
C PHE A 50 -0.91 4.07 -28.92
N THR A 51 -1.84 3.21 -28.51
CA THR A 51 -2.79 2.51 -29.39
C THR A 51 -4.21 2.56 -28.79
N PRO A 52 -4.89 3.71 -28.83
CA PRO A 52 -6.15 3.91 -28.15
C PRO A 52 -7.22 2.89 -28.56
N ASN A 53 -7.89 2.28 -27.58
CA ASN A 53 -8.96 1.32 -27.80
C ASN A 53 -9.99 1.41 -26.68
N THR A 54 -11.22 1.80 -27.03
CA THR A 54 -12.30 2.04 -26.06
C THR A 54 -12.72 0.79 -25.30
N GLU A 55 -12.66 -0.39 -25.91
CA GLU A 55 -13.03 -1.66 -25.25
C GLU A 55 -11.94 -2.10 -24.27
N LEU A 56 -10.67 -2.03 -24.66
CA LEU A 56 -9.55 -2.40 -23.80
C LEU A 56 -9.31 -1.39 -22.67
N ALA A 57 -9.58 -0.10 -22.91
CA ALA A 57 -9.51 0.95 -21.89
C ALA A 57 -10.44 0.69 -20.70
N LYS A 58 -11.55 -0.05 -20.90
CA LYS A 58 -12.49 -0.40 -19.82
C LYS A 58 -11.83 -1.22 -18.70
N LEU A 59 -10.68 -1.86 -18.95
CA LEU A 59 -9.92 -2.59 -17.93
C LEU A 59 -9.28 -1.66 -16.89
N VAL A 60 -8.92 -0.43 -17.27
CA VAL A 60 -8.17 0.51 -16.43
C VAL A 60 -8.92 0.82 -15.13
N GLY A 61 -10.21 1.14 -15.25
CA GLY A 61 -11.07 1.53 -14.13
C GLY A 61 -11.18 0.44 -13.07
N PRO A 62 -11.66 -0.78 -13.41
CA PRO A 62 -11.77 -1.87 -12.45
C PRO A 62 -10.44 -2.31 -11.84
N MET A 63 -9.34 -2.21 -12.59
CA MET A 63 -8.02 -2.54 -12.06
C MET A 63 -7.60 -1.59 -10.94
N ILE A 64 -7.73 -0.28 -11.13
CA ILE A 64 -7.33 0.70 -10.10
C ILE A 64 -8.32 0.78 -8.93
N THR A 65 -9.62 0.58 -9.19
CA THR A 65 -10.66 0.71 -8.15
C THR A 65 -10.86 -0.56 -7.34
N PHE A 66 -10.77 -1.74 -7.96
CA PHE A 66 -11.00 -3.02 -7.27
C PHE A 66 -9.73 -3.85 -7.14
N LEU A 67 -9.09 -4.23 -8.26
CA LEU A 67 -8.02 -5.23 -8.25
C LEU A 67 -6.85 -4.82 -7.35
N LEU A 68 -6.31 -3.62 -7.56
CA LEU A 68 -5.11 -3.19 -6.84
C LEU A 68 -5.38 -2.99 -5.33
N PRO A 69 -6.48 -2.33 -4.90
CA PRO A 69 -6.82 -2.27 -3.47
C PRO A 69 -7.09 -3.65 -2.85
N LEU A 70 -7.79 -4.57 -3.53
CA LEU A 70 -8.05 -5.92 -3.02
C LEU A 70 -6.76 -6.71 -2.81
N LEU A 71 -5.81 -6.60 -3.74
CA LEU A 71 -4.50 -7.24 -3.61
C LEU A 71 -3.69 -6.66 -2.44
N ILE A 72 -3.78 -5.35 -2.20
CA ILE A 72 -3.16 -4.71 -1.03
C ILE A 72 -3.82 -5.22 0.27
N GLY A 73 -5.15 -5.26 0.31
CA GLY A 73 -5.91 -5.79 1.45
C GLY A 73 -5.58 -7.25 1.74
N TYR A 74 -5.47 -8.07 0.68
CA TYR A 74 -5.04 -9.46 0.77
C TYR A 74 -3.62 -9.58 1.33
N THR A 75 -2.66 -8.85 0.78
CA THR A 75 -1.26 -8.91 1.24
C THR A 75 -1.14 -8.44 2.69
N GLY A 76 -1.82 -7.37 3.07
CA GLY A 76 -1.86 -6.89 4.45
C GLY A 76 -2.45 -7.89 5.42
N GLY A 77 -3.59 -8.48 5.08
CA GLY A 77 -4.19 -9.54 5.88
C GLY A 77 -3.28 -10.77 5.99
N ARG A 78 -2.59 -11.11 4.89
CA ARG A 78 -1.64 -12.22 4.84
C ARG A 78 -0.43 -12.03 5.74
N MET A 79 0.09 -10.80 5.82
CA MET A 79 1.19 -10.46 6.71
C MET A 79 0.83 -10.63 8.19
N VAL A 80 -0.47 -10.57 8.55
CA VAL A 80 -0.94 -10.71 9.94
C VAL A 80 -1.30 -12.15 10.30
N TYR A 81 -2.01 -12.85 9.40
CA TYR A 81 -2.57 -14.17 9.71
C TYR A 81 -2.59 -15.14 8.51
N GLY A 82 -1.51 -15.12 7.72
CA GLY A 82 -1.29 -16.06 6.63
C GLY A 82 -2.39 -16.01 5.56
N VAL A 83 -2.53 -17.08 4.78
CA VAL A 83 -3.49 -17.10 3.65
C VAL A 83 -4.92 -16.83 4.12
N ARG A 84 -5.32 -17.36 5.28
CA ARG A 84 -6.64 -17.12 5.88
C ARG A 84 -6.86 -15.62 6.08
N GLY A 85 -5.93 -14.95 6.75
CA GLY A 85 -5.95 -13.50 6.97
C GLY A 85 -6.03 -12.71 5.67
N GLY A 86 -5.34 -13.15 4.61
CA GLY A 86 -5.40 -12.52 3.31
C GLY A 86 -6.78 -12.58 2.67
N VAL A 87 -7.42 -13.76 2.67
CA VAL A 87 -8.76 -13.94 2.07
C VAL A 87 -9.79 -13.07 2.78
N VAL A 88 -9.83 -13.08 4.12
CA VAL A 88 -10.80 -12.24 4.87
C VAL A 88 -10.48 -10.75 4.76
N GLY A 89 -9.18 -10.39 4.72
CA GLY A 89 -8.75 -9.02 4.53
C GLY A 89 -9.19 -8.46 3.18
N ALA A 90 -9.07 -9.24 2.11
CA ALA A 90 -9.57 -8.88 0.79
C ALA A 90 -11.10 -8.74 0.77
N ALA A 91 -11.83 -9.70 1.36
CA ALA A 91 -13.28 -9.66 1.43
C ALA A 91 -13.78 -8.42 2.19
N ALA A 92 -13.18 -8.09 3.34
CA ALA A 92 -13.52 -6.89 4.10
C ALA A 92 -13.12 -5.59 3.37
N THR A 93 -12.03 -5.61 2.60
CA THR A 93 -11.58 -4.48 1.77
C THR A 93 -12.62 -4.12 0.70
N MET A 94 -13.41 -5.08 0.22
CA MET A 94 -14.53 -4.81 -0.69
C MET A 94 -15.51 -3.80 -0.10
N GLY A 95 -15.83 -3.91 1.19
CA GLY A 95 -16.71 -2.97 1.89
C GLY A 95 -16.20 -1.54 1.86
N VAL A 96 -14.89 -1.36 1.98
CA VAL A 96 -14.24 -0.04 1.92
C VAL A 96 -14.27 0.53 0.50
N ILE A 97 -14.06 -0.31 -0.52
CA ILE A 97 -14.10 0.09 -1.93
C ILE A 97 -15.51 0.56 -2.32
N VAL A 98 -16.55 -0.22 -2.00
CA VAL A 98 -17.93 0.13 -2.39
C VAL A 98 -18.49 1.35 -1.64
N GLY A 99 -17.80 1.81 -0.58
CA GLY A 99 -18.18 3.00 0.17
C GLY A 99 -17.81 4.33 -0.49
N THR A 100 -17.05 4.33 -1.60
CA THR A 100 -16.57 5.56 -2.26
C THR A 100 -16.17 5.34 -3.72
N ASP A 101 -16.11 6.42 -4.50
CA ASP A 101 -15.72 6.40 -5.92
C ASP A 101 -14.21 6.60 -6.14
N ILE A 102 -13.44 6.73 -5.06
CA ILE A 102 -11.98 6.96 -5.10
C ILE A 102 -11.25 5.64 -4.87
N PRO A 103 -10.15 5.34 -5.59
CA PRO A 103 -9.32 4.16 -5.32
C PRO A 103 -8.86 4.04 -3.85
N MET A 104 -9.28 2.98 -3.15
CA MET A 104 -9.11 2.83 -1.70
C MET A 104 -7.82 2.15 -1.27
N PHE A 105 -6.66 2.65 -1.71
CA PHE A 105 -5.36 2.09 -1.29
C PHE A 105 -5.13 2.20 0.22
N ILE A 106 -5.32 3.38 0.81
CA ILE A 106 -5.16 3.60 2.25
C ILE A 106 -6.20 2.81 3.03
N GLY A 107 -7.45 2.80 2.53
CA GLY A 107 -8.53 2.01 3.11
C GLY A 107 -8.18 0.53 3.18
N ALA A 108 -7.68 -0.06 2.09
CA ALA A 108 -7.21 -1.43 2.03
C ALA A 108 -6.02 -1.70 2.98
N MET A 109 -5.09 -0.74 3.08
CA MET A 109 -3.93 -0.86 3.98
C MET A 109 -4.29 -0.95 5.46
N ILE A 110 -5.39 -0.30 5.84
CA ILE A 110 -5.92 -0.37 7.19
C ILE A 110 -6.77 -1.64 7.35
N MET A 111 -7.69 -1.85 6.41
CA MET A 111 -8.75 -2.85 6.53
C MET A 111 -8.24 -4.29 6.48
N GLY A 112 -7.31 -4.58 5.59
CA GLY A 112 -6.75 -5.92 5.41
C GLY A 112 -6.10 -6.47 6.69
N PRO A 113 -5.05 -5.80 7.23
CA PRO A 113 -4.40 -6.19 8.47
C PRO A 113 -5.35 -6.20 9.67
N LEU A 114 -6.24 -5.19 9.78
CA LEU A 114 -7.19 -5.09 10.89
C LEU A 114 -8.14 -6.30 10.92
N THR A 115 -8.72 -6.65 9.77
CA THR A 115 -9.64 -7.80 9.66
C THR A 115 -8.94 -9.10 10.02
N ALA A 116 -7.73 -9.31 9.50
CA ALA A 116 -6.93 -10.50 9.83
C ALA A 116 -6.54 -10.54 11.31
N TRP A 117 -6.26 -9.39 11.92
CA TRP A 117 -5.96 -9.28 13.34
C TRP A 117 -7.17 -9.65 14.21
N VAL A 118 -8.36 -9.15 13.86
CA VAL A 118 -9.63 -9.50 14.54
C VAL A 118 -9.88 -10.99 14.42
N MET A 119 -9.76 -11.56 13.21
CA MET A 119 -9.96 -12.99 12.99
C MET A 119 -8.98 -13.84 13.81
N LYS A 120 -7.69 -13.47 13.80
CA LYS A 120 -6.64 -14.15 14.58
C LYS A 120 -6.96 -14.19 16.08
N HIS A 121 -7.50 -13.10 16.63
CA HIS A 121 -7.89 -13.04 18.04
C HIS A 121 -9.16 -13.83 18.33
N LEU A 122 -10.09 -13.90 17.39
CA LEU A 122 -11.31 -14.68 17.56
C LEU A 122 -11.01 -16.18 17.50
N GLU A 123 -10.22 -16.64 16.53
CA GLU A 123 -9.88 -18.07 16.38
C GLU A 123 -9.07 -18.58 17.59
N SER A 124 -8.19 -17.77 18.18
CA SER A 124 -7.40 -18.17 19.36
C SER A 124 -8.22 -18.46 20.62
N LEU A 125 -9.48 -17.99 20.71
CA LEU A 125 -10.34 -18.24 21.87
C LEU A 125 -10.78 -19.71 21.99
N TRP A 126 -10.86 -20.40 20.86
CA TRP A 126 -11.37 -21.78 20.74
C TRP A 126 -10.28 -22.77 20.34
N GLU A 127 -9.04 -22.30 20.18
CA GLU A 127 -7.88 -23.10 19.83
C GLU A 127 -7.73 -24.26 20.83
N ASN A 128 -7.59 -25.48 20.33
CA ASN A 128 -7.52 -26.72 21.11
C ASN A 128 -8.75 -27.04 21.98
N LYS A 129 -9.87 -26.30 21.82
CA LYS A 129 -11.14 -26.57 22.51
C LYS A 129 -12.17 -27.27 21.62
N VAL A 130 -11.91 -27.32 20.31
CA VAL A 130 -12.80 -27.89 19.30
C VAL A 130 -12.48 -29.37 19.09
N LYS A 131 -13.52 -30.18 18.84
CA LYS A 131 -13.34 -31.60 18.52
C LYS A 131 -12.72 -31.77 17.13
N PRO A 132 -11.83 -32.77 16.93
CA PRO A 132 -11.31 -33.11 15.62
C PRO A 132 -12.44 -33.31 14.61
N GLY A 133 -12.31 -32.68 13.43
CA GLY A 133 -13.33 -32.69 12.37
C GLY A 133 -14.32 -31.52 12.37
N PHE A 134 -14.49 -30.80 13.49
CA PHE A 134 -15.30 -29.56 13.54
C PHE A 134 -14.47 -28.29 13.38
N GLU A 135 -13.14 -28.38 13.53
CA GLU A 135 -12.21 -27.24 13.46
C GLU A 135 -12.38 -26.46 12.15
N MET A 136 -12.25 -27.12 11.01
CA MET A 136 -12.37 -26.48 9.70
C MET A 136 -13.76 -25.84 9.46
N LEU A 137 -14.82 -26.40 10.06
CA LEU A 137 -16.16 -25.83 9.97
C LEU A 137 -16.24 -24.51 10.74
N ILE A 138 -15.86 -24.53 12.03
CA ILE A 138 -15.89 -23.35 12.90
C ILE A 138 -14.98 -22.26 12.34
N ASP A 139 -13.80 -22.65 11.90
CA ASP A 139 -12.81 -21.78 11.27
C ASP A 139 -13.37 -21.06 10.04
N ASN A 140 -13.99 -21.80 9.10
CA ASN A 140 -14.52 -21.19 7.88
C ASN A 140 -15.75 -20.31 8.15
N PHE A 141 -16.64 -20.72 9.07
CA PHE A 141 -17.78 -19.89 9.48
C PHE A 141 -17.32 -18.62 10.20
N THR A 142 -16.32 -18.72 11.08
CA THR A 142 -15.73 -17.57 11.77
C THR A 142 -15.13 -16.60 10.76
N ALA A 143 -14.32 -17.10 9.82
CA ALA A 143 -13.74 -16.29 8.75
C ALA A 143 -14.82 -15.56 7.92
N GLY A 144 -15.89 -16.26 7.54
CA GLY A 144 -17.00 -15.68 6.79
C GLY A 144 -17.76 -14.59 7.56
N ILE A 145 -18.09 -14.84 8.82
CA ILE A 145 -18.80 -13.88 9.68
C ILE A 145 -17.92 -12.64 9.92
N VAL A 146 -16.65 -12.84 10.24
CA VAL A 146 -15.71 -11.74 10.45
C VAL A 146 -15.55 -10.91 9.18
N ALA A 147 -15.35 -11.55 8.02
CA ALA A 147 -15.25 -10.84 6.75
C ALA A 147 -16.51 -10.02 6.44
N ALA A 148 -17.71 -10.56 6.70
CA ALA A 148 -18.97 -9.86 6.47
C ALA A 148 -19.14 -8.65 7.40
N VAL A 149 -18.94 -8.84 8.71
CA VAL A 149 -19.05 -7.76 9.70
C VAL A 149 -18.01 -6.68 9.42
N MET A 150 -16.77 -7.07 9.18
CA MET A 150 -15.70 -6.13 8.88
C MET A 150 -15.93 -5.44 7.54
N GLY A 151 -16.48 -6.10 6.52
CA GLY A 151 -16.90 -5.46 5.27
C GLY A 151 -17.94 -4.35 5.50
N ILE A 152 -18.97 -4.61 6.32
CA ILE A 152 -19.97 -3.60 6.69
C ILE A 152 -19.30 -2.44 7.44
N VAL A 153 -18.43 -2.72 8.41
CA VAL A 153 -17.66 -1.69 9.13
C VAL A 153 -16.78 -0.88 8.17
N GLY A 154 -16.13 -1.53 7.21
CA GLY A 154 -15.33 -0.89 6.18
C GLY A 154 -16.13 0.11 5.36
N MET A 155 -17.36 -0.26 4.98
CA MET A 155 -18.27 0.59 4.24
C MET A 155 -18.78 1.77 5.07
N LEU A 156 -19.24 1.52 6.29
CA LEU A 156 -19.94 2.51 7.11
C LEU A 156 -19.00 3.43 7.90
N VAL A 157 -17.78 2.99 8.20
CA VAL A 157 -16.83 3.72 9.05
C VAL A 157 -15.61 4.15 8.25
N ILE A 158 -14.88 3.21 7.65
CA ILE A 158 -13.59 3.51 7.01
C ILE A 158 -13.80 4.32 5.73
N GLY A 159 -14.79 3.98 4.91
CA GLY A 159 -15.15 4.72 3.69
C GLY A 159 -15.32 6.23 3.93
N PRO A 160 -16.27 6.65 4.81
CA PRO A 160 -16.48 8.05 5.14
C PRO A 160 -15.25 8.75 5.75
N VAL A 161 -14.50 8.06 6.61
CA VAL A 161 -13.30 8.64 7.24
C VAL A 161 -12.23 8.95 6.20
N VAL A 162 -11.93 8.02 5.30
CA VAL A 162 -10.95 8.24 4.23
C VAL A 162 -11.44 9.31 3.26
N LYS A 163 -12.74 9.33 2.92
CA LYS A 163 -13.33 10.37 2.06
C LYS A 163 -13.21 11.76 2.69
N ALA A 164 -13.51 11.89 3.99
CA ALA A 164 -13.36 13.14 4.71
C ALA A 164 -11.89 13.61 4.74
N PHE A 165 -10.96 12.68 4.95
CA PHE A 165 -9.52 12.95 4.87
C PHE A 165 -9.10 13.43 3.48
N SER A 166 -9.54 12.73 2.42
CA SER A 166 -9.26 13.12 1.03
C SER A 166 -9.80 14.51 0.70
N ASN A 167 -11.04 14.82 1.09
CA ASN A 167 -11.63 16.14 0.87
C ASN A 167 -10.85 17.24 1.61
N GLY A 168 -10.40 16.97 2.84
CA GLY A 168 -9.54 17.89 3.59
C GLY A 168 -8.20 18.12 2.90
N ALA A 169 -7.55 17.06 2.42
CA ALA A 169 -6.31 17.16 1.67
C ALA A 169 -6.50 17.97 0.36
N SER A 170 -7.59 17.73 -0.37
CA SER A 170 -7.95 18.50 -1.57
C SER A 170 -8.14 19.98 -1.26
N ALA A 171 -8.83 20.34 -0.18
CA ALA A 171 -9.01 21.73 0.23
C ALA A 171 -7.68 22.44 0.55
N VAL A 172 -6.72 21.72 1.17
CA VAL A 172 -5.36 22.23 1.40
C VAL A 172 -4.64 22.47 0.08
N VAL A 173 -4.73 21.53 -0.87
CA VAL A 173 -4.12 21.69 -2.20
C VAL A 173 -4.74 22.88 -2.94
N GLU A 174 -6.06 23.02 -2.96
CA GLU A 174 -6.76 24.15 -3.58
C GLU A 174 -6.32 25.49 -2.96
N PHE A 175 -6.20 25.55 -1.64
CA PHE A 175 -5.67 26.73 -0.94
C PHE A 175 -4.24 27.07 -1.42
N LEU A 176 -3.35 26.08 -1.53
CA LEU A 176 -1.98 26.29 -2.00
C LEU A 176 -1.95 26.78 -3.46
N VAL A 177 -2.80 26.24 -4.32
CA VAL A 177 -2.92 26.66 -5.73
C VAL A 177 -3.38 28.11 -5.81
N HIS A 178 -4.47 28.46 -5.10
CA HIS A 178 -5.07 29.80 -5.15
C HIS A 178 -4.14 30.90 -4.61
N ASN A 179 -3.26 30.57 -3.67
CA ASN A 179 -2.29 31.52 -3.09
C ASN A 179 -0.91 31.49 -3.79
N GLY A 180 -0.76 30.78 -4.90
CA GLY A 180 0.51 30.68 -5.63
C GLY A 180 1.61 29.93 -4.87
N LEU A 181 1.25 29.12 -3.87
CA LEU A 181 2.16 28.37 -3.00
C LEU A 181 2.43 26.95 -3.51
N LEU A 182 2.32 26.73 -4.82
CA LEU A 182 2.60 25.44 -5.49
C LEU A 182 3.92 24.79 -5.05
N PRO A 183 5.03 25.53 -4.80
CA PRO A 183 6.28 24.90 -4.33
C PRO A 183 6.13 24.13 -3.00
N LEU A 184 5.17 24.49 -2.14
CA LEU A 184 4.93 23.82 -0.86
C LEU A 184 4.24 22.45 -1.00
N THR A 185 3.69 22.11 -2.17
CA THR A 185 3.12 20.78 -2.39
C THR A 185 4.18 19.68 -2.34
N SER A 186 5.46 20.03 -2.58
CA SER A 186 6.62 19.13 -2.50
C SER A 186 6.74 18.45 -1.13
N ILE A 187 6.43 19.18 -0.05
CA ILE A 187 6.46 18.69 1.34
C ILE A 187 5.56 17.45 1.53
N PHE A 188 4.46 17.36 0.79
CA PHE A 188 3.54 16.22 0.85
C PHE A 188 3.87 15.13 -0.17
N ILE A 189 4.34 15.52 -1.36
CA ILE A 189 4.59 14.61 -2.48
C ILE A 189 5.88 13.78 -2.28
N GLU A 190 6.94 14.38 -1.74
CA GLU A 190 8.22 13.71 -1.55
C GLU A 190 8.15 12.52 -0.58
N PRO A 191 7.52 12.63 0.61
CA PRO A 191 7.35 11.49 1.50
C PRO A 191 6.57 10.33 0.84
N ALA A 192 5.52 10.64 0.08
CA ALA A 192 4.73 9.63 -0.63
C ALA A 192 5.56 8.92 -1.71
N LYS A 193 6.34 9.68 -2.51
CA LYS A 193 7.25 9.11 -3.52
C LYS A 193 8.31 8.20 -2.91
N VAL A 194 8.92 8.63 -1.81
CA VAL A 194 9.96 7.85 -1.11
C VAL A 194 9.37 6.57 -0.50
N LEU A 195 8.19 6.64 0.11
CA LEU A 195 7.54 5.49 0.73
C LEU A 195 7.04 4.46 -0.31
N PHE A 196 6.41 4.91 -1.40
CA PHE A 196 5.69 4.04 -2.34
C PHE A 196 6.49 3.66 -3.59
N LEU A 197 7.13 4.62 -4.25
CA LEU A 197 7.66 4.43 -5.61
C LEU A 197 9.15 4.08 -5.59
N ASN A 198 9.98 4.80 -4.83
CA ASN A 198 11.41 4.52 -4.79
C ASN A 198 11.71 3.15 -4.17
N ASN A 199 11.01 2.74 -3.12
CA ASN A 199 11.22 1.41 -2.52
C ASN A 199 10.76 0.27 -3.42
N ALA A 200 9.61 0.43 -4.11
CA ALA A 200 9.06 -0.58 -5.00
C ALA A 200 9.91 -0.75 -6.28
N VAL A 201 10.36 0.35 -6.88
CA VAL A 201 11.19 0.33 -8.08
C VAL A 201 12.61 -0.12 -7.76
N ASN A 202 13.24 0.43 -6.73
CA ASN A 202 14.63 0.06 -6.39
C ASN A 202 14.69 -1.39 -5.91
N HIS A 203 13.98 -1.75 -4.84
CA HIS A 203 14.11 -3.09 -4.25
C HIS A 203 13.28 -4.18 -4.94
N GLY A 204 12.18 -3.81 -5.62
CA GLY A 204 11.27 -4.79 -6.25
C GLY A 204 11.57 -5.09 -7.71
N ILE A 205 12.22 -4.18 -8.44
CA ILE A 205 12.45 -4.31 -9.89
C ILE A 205 13.94 -4.15 -10.23
N LEU A 206 14.55 -3.02 -9.87
CA LEU A 206 15.90 -2.66 -10.31
C LEU A 206 17.00 -3.48 -9.62
N THR A 207 16.92 -3.72 -8.31
CA THR A 207 17.92 -4.50 -7.58
C THR A 207 17.96 -5.97 -8.04
N PRO A 208 16.83 -6.71 -8.18
CA PRO A 208 16.83 -8.08 -8.71
C PRO A 208 17.36 -8.17 -10.15
N LEU A 209 16.85 -7.33 -11.06
CA LEU A 209 17.27 -7.29 -12.46
C LEU A 209 18.74 -6.85 -12.60
N GLY A 210 19.18 -5.90 -11.78
CA GLY A 210 20.56 -5.42 -11.74
C GLY A 210 21.52 -6.49 -11.22
N THR A 211 21.09 -7.27 -10.25
CA THR A 211 21.85 -8.40 -9.71
C THR A 211 21.97 -9.52 -10.75
N GLU A 212 20.89 -9.87 -11.45
CA GLU A 212 20.91 -10.88 -12.51
C GLU A 212 21.78 -10.44 -13.72
N GLN A 213 21.69 -9.17 -14.12
CA GLN A 213 22.55 -8.60 -15.17
C GLN A 213 24.02 -8.57 -14.74
N ALA A 214 24.32 -8.18 -13.51
CA ALA A 214 25.69 -8.16 -13.01
C ALA A 214 26.28 -9.57 -12.84
N LEU A 215 25.47 -10.57 -12.48
CA LEU A 215 25.92 -11.96 -12.42
C LEU A 215 26.21 -12.55 -13.81
N SER A 216 25.45 -12.17 -14.83
CA SER A 216 25.62 -12.69 -16.20
C SER A 216 26.64 -11.90 -17.04
N GLN A 217 26.75 -10.58 -16.85
CA GLN A 217 27.54 -9.67 -17.69
C GLN A 217 28.63 -8.92 -16.90
N GLY A 218 28.76 -9.17 -15.60
CA GLY A 218 29.74 -8.53 -14.71
C GLY A 218 29.44 -7.07 -14.36
N LYS A 219 28.42 -6.45 -15.00
CA LYS A 219 28.03 -5.04 -14.82
C LYS A 219 26.52 -4.90 -15.04
N SER A 220 25.89 -3.91 -14.40
CA SER A 220 24.52 -3.53 -14.71
C SER A 220 24.35 -2.01 -14.70
N ILE A 221 23.74 -1.49 -15.77
CA ILE A 221 23.35 -0.08 -15.87
C ILE A 221 22.18 0.27 -14.94
N LEU A 222 21.44 -0.74 -14.45
CA LEU A 222 20.29 -0.56 -13.56
C LEU A 222 20.72 -0.07 -12.16
N PHE A 223 21.95 -0.37 -11.72
CA PHE A 223 22.50 0.20 -10.49
C PHE A 223 22.81 1.70 -10.61
N LEU A 224 23.11 2.19 -11.82
CA LEU A 224 23.28 3.62 -12.07
C LEU A 224 21.93 4.36 -12.10
N LEU A 225 20.85 3.64 -12.44
CA LEU A 225 19.48 4.16 -12.37
C LEU A 225 18.90 4.13 -10.94
N GLU A 226 19.39 3.21 -10.09
CA GLU A 226 19.08 3.18 -8.65
C GLU A 226 19.73 4.37 -7.90
N ALA A 227 20.89 4.84 -8.37
CA ALA A 227 21.53 6.07 -7.89
C ALA A 227 20.71 7.30 -8.30
N ASN A 228 19.73 7.64 -7.46
CA ASN A 228 18.80 8.76 -7.61
C ASN A 228 19.44 10.03 -8.25
N PRO A 229 19.07 10.42 -9.49
CA PRO A 229 19.58 11.64 -10.12
C PRO A 229 19.04 12.91 -9.45
N VAL A 230 17.97 12.86 -8.66
CA VAL A 230 17.30 14.06 -8.13
C VAL A 230 18.14 14.80 -7.07
N ARG A 231 19.16 14.16 -6.47
CA ARG A 231 20.01 14.82 -5.47
C ARG A 231 21.07 15.75 -6.05
N GLU A 232 21.42 15.61 -7.34
CA GLU A 232 22.47 16.41 -7.99
C GLU A 232 21.92 17.56 -8.86
N TRP A 233 20.62 17.53 -9.21
CA TRP A 233 20.00 18.57 -10.05
C TRP A 233 19.58 19.81 -9.26
N ALA A 234 19.54 19.74 -7.92
CA ALA A 234 19.20 20.88 -7.05
C ALA A 234 20.43 21.71 -6.62
N SER A 235 21.66 21.24 -6.88
CA SER A 235 22.90 21.95 -6.52
C SER A 235 23.65 22.57 -7.71
N SER A 236 23.09 22.51 -8.92
CA SER A 236 23.74 22.97 -10.15
C SER A 236 23.13 24.24 -10.79
N TRP A 237 22.18 24.89 -10.12
CA TRP A 237 21.76 26.24 -10.51
C TRP A 237 22.67 27.27 -9.81
N PRO A 238 23.45 28.08 -10.56
CA PRO A 238 23.94 29.34 -10.00
C PRO A 238 22.71 30.23 -9.74
N THR A 239 22.75 30.90 -8.58
CA THR A 239 21.83 31.96 -8.09
C THR A 239 21.02 32.68 -9.16
#